data_AF-A0A7V3PJ30-F1
#
_entry.id   AF-A0A7V3PJ30-F1
#
_cell.length_a   1.000
_cell.length_b   1.000
_cell.length_c   1.000
_cell.angle_alpha   90.00
_cell.angle_beta   90.00
_cell.angle_gamma   90.00
#
_symmetry.space_group_name_H-M   'P 1'
#
loop_
_entity.id
_entity.type
_entity.pdbx_description
1 polymer ?
#
loop_
_entity_poly.entity_id
_entity_poly.type
_entity_poly.pdbx_seq_one_letter_code
_entity_poly.pdbx_strand_id
1 'polypeptide(L)'
;MRRILTLIILVVAMFNNSYSQQPPIIDRELFFGDPEISGAQLSPDGKYLTFLKQYNKIRNIWIKKVDEPFENARPITADTKRAVTSYFWTEDSKFVLYVQDKDGDENYRIYAVNPFETTEGIPQAKNLTPYENVRAMIIDVPKKTPDEIIVGLNDRDPSLHDVYRLNILTGERRLLYENKENIVGWETDLDGNLRLAIRQTEDGGTEILKLENGKLTKIYEVNFEETAYPVRFTKDGKSFYLATNKGTTRDKIQLELFDLKTGKTKLIDKDPLDEVDFAGALFSDITNELLMTYYVGEKVRYYPKEKKFKKDFETLLTQIPSGTVSFISITNDENLWLVSVSSDVDPGSVYLFDRRSGKAQFVYKSRPNLPSEWLSEMKPVKYKARDGMTIYGYLTIPKGLEPKNLPVVMLIHGGPWARDNWGYNPIAQFLANRGYAVFQPNFRGSTGYGKKYLNAGNKQWGRGSMQHDITDAVEYLIKEGIADPKRIAIAGGSYGGYATLAGLAFTPDLYACGFDIVGPSNIITLLNSIPPYWKPIQKTFAIRVGD
;
A
#
# COMPACT_ATOMS: atom_id res chain seq x y z
N MET A 1 82.00 4.63 22.99
CA MET A 1 81.13 5.80 23.28
C MET A 1 80.55 6.32 21.96
N ARG A 2 79.22 6.28 21.84
CA ARG A 2 78.33 6.89 20.83
C ARG A 2 78.76 6.86 19.35
N ARG A 3 78.06 6.03 18.56
CA ARG A 3 77.77 6.34 17.15
C ARG A 3 76.26 6.33 16.93
N ILE A 4 75.80 7.49 16.49
CA ILE A 4 74.46 7.85 16.04
C ILE A 4 74.22 7.18 14.69
N LEU A 5 73.04 6.60 14.47
CA LEU A 5 72.46 6.47 13.13
C LEU A 5 70.93 6.55 13.26
N THR A 6 70.39 7.71 12.88
CA THR A 6 68.95 7.94 12.76
C THR A 6 68.51 7.34 11.42
N LEU A 7 67.71 6.28 11.45
CA LEU A 7 67.12 5.67 10.26
C LEU A 7 65.75 6.33 10.01
N ILE A 8 65.65 7.11 8.94
CA ILE A 8 64.39 7.64 8.41
C ILE A 8 63.68 6.48 7.69
N ILE A 9 62.58 6.01 8.26
CA ILE A 9 61.66 5.09 7.58
C ILE A 9 60.66 5.95 6.79
N LEU A 10 60.79 5.93 5.47
CA LEU A 10 59.81 6.49 4.55
C LEU A 10 58.58 5.56 4.52
N VAL A 11 57.52 5.92 5.22
CA VAL A 11 56.21 5.26 5.09
C VAL A 11 55.52 5.86 3.87
N VAL A 12 55.62 5.16 2.73
CA VAL A 12 54.77 5.45 1.57
C VAL A 12 53.38 4.91 1.88
N ALA A 13 52.48 5.78 2.35
CA ALA A 13 51.07 5.49 2.42
C ALA A 13 50.51 5.42 0.99
N MET A 14 50.31 4.20 0.47
CA MET A 14 49.48 3.99 -0.71
C MET A 14 48.03 4.31 -0.32
N PHE A 15 47.59 5.53 -0.60
CA PHE A 15 46.17 5.83 -0.68
C PHE A 15 45.60 5.08 -1.89
N ASN A 16 45.07 3.88 -1.67
CA ASN A 16 44.16 3.27 -2.61
C ASN A 16 42.91 4.16 -2.66
N ASN A 17 42.87 5.06 -3.65
CA ASN A 17 41.61 5.63 -4.16
C ASN A 17 40.78 4.47 -4.70
N SER A 18 40.08 3.78 -3.80
CA SER A 18 39.04 2.84 -4.15
C SER A 18 37.86 3.68 -4.63
N TYR A 19 37.90 4.09 -5.89
CA TYR A 19 36.65 4.38 -6.60
C TYR A 19 35.81 3.12 -6.44
N SER A 20 34.71 3.22 -5.70
CA SER A 20 33.83 2.08 -5.45
C SER A 20 33.31 1.61 -6.80
N GLN A 21 33.84 0.51 -7.31
CA GLN A 21 33.38 -0.07 -8.56
C GLN A 21 31.89 -0.43 -8.38
N GLN A 22 31.08 -0.21 -9.42
CA GLN A 22 29.69 -0.66 -9.38
C GLN A 22 29.61 -2.15 -9.03
N PRO A 23 28.59 -2.57 -8.26
CA PRO A 23 28.41 -3.97 -7.94
C PRO A 23 28.17 -4.79 -9.22
N PRO A 24 28.35 -6.12 -9.17
CA PRO A 24 27.96 -7.01 -10.27
C PRO A 24 26.50 -6.81 -10.68
N ILE A 25 26.21 -7.04 -11.96
CA ILE A 25 24.84 -7.01 -12.46
C ILE A 25 24.06 -8.16 -11.81
N ILE A 26 22.93 -7.81 -11.20
CA ILE A 26 21.99 -8.75 -10.61
C ILE A 26 21.04 -9.24 -11.71
N ASP A 27 20.81 -10.55 -11.74
CA ASP A 27 19.85 -11.19 -12.63
C ASP A 27 18.44 -10.57 -12.45
N ARG A 28 17.75 -10.32 -13.57
CA ARG A 28 16.40 -9.73 -13.56
C ARG A 28 15.42 -10.53 -12.69
N GLU A 29 15.57 -11.85 -12.67
CA GLU A 29 14.65 -12.77 -11.98
C GLU A 29 14.70 -12.56 -10.46
N LEU A 30 15.82 -12.10 -9.92
CA LEU A 30 15.93 -11.81 -8.48
C LEU A 30 15.12 -10.58 -8.06
N PHE A 31 14.88 -9.62 -8.97
CA PHE A 31 14.02 -8.47 -8.73
C PHE A 31 12.54 -8.77 -8.98
N PHE A 32 12.24 -9.43 -10.12
CA PHE A 32 10.88 -9.52 -10.65
C PHE A 32 10.24 -10.90 -10.54
N GLY A 33 11.02 -11.96 -10.35
CA GLY A 33 10.51 -13.30 -10.12
C GLY A 33 9.73 -13.38 -8.81
N ASP A 34 9.04 -14.49 -8.57
CA ASP A 34 8.31 -14.66 -7.31
C ASP A 34 9.25 -14.66 -6.10
N PRO A 35 8.84 -14.05 -4.97
CA PRO A 35 9.53 -14.25 -3.71
C PRO A 35 9.47 -15.73 -3.30
N GLU A 36 10.46 -16.20 -2.54
CA GLU A 36 10.48 -17.58 -2.05
C GLU A 36 9.31 -17.83 -1.08
N ILE A 37 9.09 -16.86 -0.19
CA ILE A 37 7.99 -16.83 0.76
C ILE A 37 7.48 -15.39 0.85
N SER A 38 6.16 -15.20 0.91
CA SER A 38 5.56 -13.88 1.12
C SER A 38 4.20 -13.97 1.82
N GLY A 39 3.64 -12.82 2.22
CA GLY A 39 2.25 -12.73 2.68
C GLY A 39 1.92 -13.54 3.93
N ALA A 40 2.92 -13.87 4.75
CA ALA A 40 2.71 -14.76 5.90
C ALA A 40 1.72 -14.19 6.92
N GLN A 41 0.91 -15.05 7.52
CA GLN A 41 -0.03 -14.68 8.58
C GLN A 41 -0.10 -15.76 9.65
N LEU A 42 -0.23 -15.34 10.89
CA LEU A 42 -0.60 -16.21 12.01
C LEU A 42 -2.08 -16.54 11.93
N SER A 43 -2.44 -17.78 12.28
CA SER A 43 -3.82 -18.06 12.67
C SER A 43 -4.18 -17.22 13.90
N PRO A 44 -5.42 -16.75 14.04
CA PRO A 44 -5.83 -15.93 15.19
C PRO A 44 -5.56 -16.57 16.57
N ASP A 45 -5.58 -17.91 16.66
CA ASP A 45 -5.22 -18.65 17.87
C ASP A 45 -3.71 -18.85 18.10
N GLY A 46 -2.87 -18.38 17.16
CA GLY A 46 -1.41 -18.40 17.25
C GLY A 46 -0.76 -19.78 17.02
N LYS A 47 -1.51 -20.80 16.60
CA LYS A 47 -0.97 -22.16 16.43
C LYS A 47 -0.32 -22.41 15.07
N TYR A 48 -0.79 -21.72 14.03
CA TYR A 48 -0.36 -21.96 12.65
C TYR A 48 0.21 -20.71 11.99
N LEU A 49 1.17 -20.93 11.10
CA LEU A 49 1.67 -19.93 10.17
C LEU A 49 1.26 -20.35 8.76
N THR A 50 0.53 -19.46 8.09
CA THR A 50 0.29 -19.54 6.64
C THR A 50 1.23 -18.62 5.91
N PHE A 51 1.53 -18.92 4.65
CA PHE A 51 2.31 -18.05 3.78
C PHE A 51 2.10 -18.41 2.30
N LEU A 52 2.43 -17.49 1.41
CA LEU A 52 2.48 -17.73 -0.03
C LEU A 52 3.83 -18.30 -0.44
N LYS A 53 3.81 -19.40 -1.19
CA LYS A 53 5.00 -20.03 -1.81
C LYS A 53 4.59 -20.73 -3.10
N GLN A 54 5.49 -20.83 -4.07
CA GLN A 54 5.21 -21.55 -5.31
C GLN A 54 4.93 -23.03 -5.06
N TYR A 55 3.85 -23.53 -5.66
CA TYR A 55 3.54 -24.95 -5.82
C TYR A 55 3.27 -25.17 -7.31
N ASN A 56 4.01 -26.07 -7.96
CA ASN A 56 3.96 -26.28 -9.41
C ASN A 56 4.13 -24.98 -10.25
N LYS A 57 5.10 -24.13 -9.86
CA LYS A 57 5.43 -22.83 -10.49
C LYS A 57 4.36 -21.74 -10.35
N ILE A 58 3.28 -22.00 -9.62
CA ILE A 58 2.23 -21.01 -9.34
C ILE A 58 2.17 -20.75 -7.85
N ARG A 59 2.09 -19.47 -7.47
CA ARG A 59 2.01 -19.07 -6.07
C ARG A 59 0.71 -19.56 -5.44
N ASN A 60 0.85 -20.33 -4.37
CA ASN A 60 -0.25 -20.94 -3.62
C ASN A 60 -0.08 -20.68 -2.12
N ILE A 61 -1.12 -20.94 -1.34
CA ILE A 61 -1.10 -20.80 0.11
C ILE A 61 -0.55 -22.09 0.73
N TRP A 62 0.34 -21.95 1.69
CA TRP A 62 0.95 -23.02 2.47
C TRP A 62 0.66 -22.82 3.95
N ILE A 63 0.73 -23.90 4.73
CA ILE A 63 0.55 -23.91 6.18
C ILE A 63 1.62 -24.77 6.87
N LYS A 64 2.03 -24.36 8.07
CA LYS A 64 2.77 -25.16 9.06
C LYS A 64 2.36 -24.77 10.49
N LYS A 65 2.71 -25.54 11.52
CA LYS A 65 2.63 -25.00 12.90
C LYS A 65 3.65 -23.88 13.10
N VAL A 66 3.38 -22.93 13.98
CA VAL A 66 4.25 -21.74 14.18
C VAL A 66 5.69 -22.12 14.54
N ASP A 67 5.88 -23.15 15.36
CA ASP A 67 7.17 -23.65 15.87
C ASP A 67 7.85 -24.69 14.97
N GLU A 68 7.15 -25.21 13.96
CA GLU A 68 7.72 -26.18 13.01
C GLU A 68 8.63 -25.50 11.96
N PRO A 69 9.63 -26.19 11.42
CA PRO A 69 10.46 -25.69 10.32
C PRO A 69 9.65 -25.61 9.01
N PHE A 70 10.09 -24.78 8.04
CA PHE A 70 9.37 -24.55 6.77
C PHE A 70 9.34 -25.78 5.85
N GLU A 71 10.26 -26.71 6.04
CA GLU A 71 10.34 -28.00 5.35
C GLU A 71 9.14 -28.90 5.67
N ASN A 72 8.50 -28.70 6.83
CA ASN A 72 7.29 -29.42 7.23
C ASN A 72 6.00 -28.73 6.75
N ALA A 73 6.11 -27.61 6.05
CA ALA A 73 4.95 -26.94 5.50
C ALA A 73 4.33 -27.75 4.35
N ARG A 74 3.01 -27.62 4.19
CA ARG A 74 2.26 -28.21 3.08
C ARG A 74 1.40 -27.17 2.38
N PRO A 75 1.14 -27.32 1.06
CA PRO A 75 0.19 -26.47 0.36
C PRO A 75 -1.24 -26.74 0.86
N ILE A 76 -2.04 -25.69 0.97
CA ILE A 76 -3.48 -25.75 1.22
C ILE A 76 -4.30 -25.29 0.01
N THR A 77 -3.65 -24.79 -1.04
CA THR A 77 -4.25 -24.56 -2.36
C THR A 77 -3.33 -25.12 -3.45
N ALA A 78 -3.88 -25.38 -4.64
CA ALA A 78 -3.17 -25.97 -5.76
C ALA A 78 -3.54 -25.33 -7.11
N ASP A 79 -3.74 -24.02 -7.12
CA ASP A 79 -4.03 -23.28 -8.35
C ASP A 79 -2.90 -23.44 -9.37
N THR A 80 -3.26 -23.71 -10.63
CA THR A 80 -2.32 -24.05 -11.71
C THR A 80 -2.23 -22.98 -12.79
N LYS A 81 -3.07 -21.94 -12.72
CA LYS A 81 -3.13 -20.87 -13.73
C LYS A 81 -2.91 -19.49 -13.12
N ARG A 82 -3.68 -19.17 -12.09
CA ARG A 82 -3.68 -17.86 -11.45
C ARG A 82 -3.00 -17.97 -10.09
N ALA A 83 -2.03 -17.09 -9.85
CA ALA A 83 -1.38 -16.99 -8.55
C ALA A 83 -2.36 -16.49 -7.49
N VAL A 84 -2.29 -17.05 -6.29
CA VAL A 84 -2.91 -16.43 -5.10
C VAL A 84 -2.04 -15.25 -4.68
N THR A 85 -2.61 -14.05 -4.63
CA THR A 85 -1.88 -12.80 -4.35
C THR A 85 -2.10 -12.30 -2.93
N SER A 86 -3.25 -12.60 -2.33
CA SER A 86 -3.59 -12.27 -0.94
C SER A 86 -4.60 -13.28 -0.39
N TYR A 87 -4.63 -13.39 0.93
CA TYR A 87 -5.57 -14.22 1.68
C TYR A 87 -5.64 -13.70 3.12
N PHE A 88 -6.56 -14.21 3.94
CA PHE A 88 -6.56 -13.99 5.39
C PHE A 88 -7.32 -15.11 6.12
N TRP A 89 -7.17 -15.18 7.44
CA TRP A 89 -7.86 -16.16 8.29
C TRP A 89 -9.24 -15.70 8.72
N THR A 90 -10.17 -16.64 8.88
CA THR A 90 -11.34 -16.41 9.74
C THR A 90 -10.92 -16.29 11.20
N GLU A 91 -11.65 -15.49 11.96
CA GLU A 91 -11.34 -15.14 13.36
C GLU A 91 -11.30 -16.35 14.31
N ASP A 92 -12.00 -17.44 13.97
CA ASP A 92 -11.97 -18.71 14.70
C ASP A 92 -10.86 -19.67 14.27
N SER A 93 -9.95 -19.22 13.40
CA SER A 93 -8.83 -19.99 12.84
C SER A 93 -9.24 -21.23 12.04
N LYS A 94 -10.50 -21.36 11.57
CA LYS A 94 -10.96 -22.56 10.85
C LYS A 94 -10.77 -22.50 9.34
N PHE A 95 -10.89 -21.33 8.73
CA PHE A 95 -10.79 -21.17 7.28
C PHE A 95 -9.74 -20.13 6.91
N VAL A 96 -9.13 -20.33 5.75
CA VAL A 96 -8.39 -19.31 5.04
C VAL A 96 -9.24 -18.85 3.86
N LEU A 97 -9.50 -17.55 3.79
CA LEU A 97 -10.24 -16.90 2.72
C LEU A 97 -9.28 -16.22 1.75
N TYR A 98 -9.53 -16.33 0.45
CA TYR A 98 -8.75 -15.64 -0.57
C TYR A 98 -9.65 -15.21 -1.72
N VAL A 99 -9.16 -14.23 -2.48
CA VAL A 99 -9.91 -13.63 -3.59
C VAL A 99 -9.10 -13.77 -4.86
N GLN A 100 -9.76 -14.22 -5.93
CA GLN A 100 -9.09 -14.46 -7.21
C GLN A 100 -10.04 -14.19 -8.38
N ASP A 101 -9.51 -13.52 -9.40
CA ASP A 101 -10.17 -13.31 -10.69
C ASP A 101 -9.85 -14.45 -11.66
N LYS A 102 -10.45 -14.43 -12.86
CA LYS A 102 -10.19 -15.44 -13.89
C LYS A 102 -9.46 -14.79 -15.07
N ASP A 103 -8.23 -15.24 -15.33
CA ASP A 103 -7.43 -14.82 -16.49
C ASP A 103 -7.28 -13.29 -16.65
N GLY A 104 -7.31 -12.53 -15.53
CA GLY A 104 -7.14 -11.08 -15.54
C GLY A 104 -8.41 -10.27 -15.83
N ASP A 105 -9.59 -10.88 -15.78
CA ASP A 105 -10.87 -10.22 -16.07
C ASP A 105 -11.35 -9.25 -14.96
N GLU A 106 -10.64 -9.20 -13.83
CA GLU A 106 -10.98 -8.42 -12.63
C GLU A 106 -12.35 -8.73 -11.98
N ASN A 107 -13.01 -9.82 -12.39
CA ASN A 107 -14.22 -10.33 -11.75
C ASN A 107 -13.83 -11.27 -10.60
N TYR A 108 -13.41 -10.64 -9.51
CA TYR A 108 -12.94 -11.32 -8.32
C TYR A 108 -14.02 -12.21 -7.69
N ARG A 109 -13.62 -13.43 -7.33
CA ARG A 109 -14.43 -14.44 -6.63
C ARG A 109 -13.81 -14.75 -5.28
N ILE A 110 -14.65 -15.04 -4.29
CA ILE A 110 -14.23 -15.35 -2.92
C ILE A 110 -14.17 -16.87 -2.75
N TYR A 111 -13.04 -17.36 -2.26
CA TYR A 111 -12.81 -18.77 -1.98
C TYR A 111 -12.53 -18.97 -0.49
N ALA A 112 -12.94 -20.11 0.03
CA ALA A 112 -12.62 -20.56 1.38
C ALA A 112 -11.97 -21.94 1.33
N VAL A 113 -10.92 -22.13 2.11
CA VAL A 113 -10.32 -23.45 2.32
C VAL A 113 -10.22 -23.75 3.80
N ASN A 114 -10.67 -24.94 4.20
CA ASN A 114 -10.40 -25.47 5.53
C ASN A 114 -9.05 -26.20 5.47
N PRO A 115 -7.97 -25.63 6.03
CA PRO A 115 -6.66 -26.26 5.96
C PRO A 115 -6.63 -27.62 6.70
N PHE A 116 -7.57 -27.88 7.61
CA PHE A 116 -7.60 -29.09 8.45
C PHE A 116 -8.55 -30.18 7.94
N GLU A 117 -9.21 -29.97 6.80
CA GLU A 117 -10.12 -30.97 6.20
C GLU A 117 -9.39 -32.30 5.92
N THR A 118 -8.14 -32.22 5.51
CA THR A 118 -7.27 -33.38 5.34
C THR A 118 -5.86 -33.10 5.86
N THR A 119 -5.23 -34.13 6.40
CA THR A 119 -3.79 -34.16 6.73
C THR A 119 -2.96 -34.76 5.59
N GLU A 120 -3.60 -35.44 4.64
CA GLU A 120 -2.98 -36.06 3.47
C GLU A 120 -3.48 -35.37 2.19
N GLY A 121 -2.56 -34.86 1.36
CA GLY A 121 -2.91 -34.13 0.14
C GLY A 121 -3.33 -32.68 0.39
N ILE A 122 -4.03 -32.10 -0.59
CA ILE A 122 -4.41 -30.68 -0.62
C ILE A 122 -5.94 -30.58 -0.44
N PRO A 123 -6.45 -29.84 0.56
CA PRO A 123 -7.87 -29.66 0.77
C PRO A 123 -8.54 -28.95 -0.42
N GLN A 124 -9.85 -29.13 -0.56
CA GLN A 124 -10.58 -28.51 -1.65
C GLN A 124 -11.01 -27.08 -1.26
N ALA A 125 -10.60 -26.09 -2.05
CA ALA A 125 -11.12 -24.74 -1.89
C ALA A 125 -12.57 -24.66 -2.42
N LYS A 126 -13.46 -24.09 -1.63
CA LYS A 126 -14.85 -23.83 -1.98
C LYS A 126 -14.99 -22.42 -2.54
N ASN A 127 -15.50 -22.29 -3.76
CA ASN A 127 -15.92 -20.99 -4.31
C ASN A 127 -17.24 -20.56 -3.65
N LEU A 128 -17.19 -19.49 -2.86
CA LEU A 128 -18.34 -18.94 -2.15
C LEU A 128 -19.20 -18.03 -3.04
N THR A 129 -18.65 -17.56 -4.15
CA THR A 129 -19.34 -16.67 -5.10
C THR A 129 -19.22 -17.22 -6.53
N PRO A 130 -19.79 -18.39 -6.84
CA PRO A 130 -19.64 -19.07 -8.13
C PRO A 130 -20.58 -18.48 -9.19
N TYR A 131 -20.58 -17.15 -9.32
CA TYR A 131 -21.42 -16.42 -10.24
C TYR A 131 -20.61 -15.94 -11.45
N GLU A 132 -21.21 -16.01 -12.63
CA GLU A 132 -20.59 -15.56 -13.88
C GLU A 132 -20.80 -14.06 -14.07
N ASN A 133 -19.78 -13.34 -14.56
CA ASN A 133 -19.79 -11.88 -14.75
C ASN A 133 -20.11 -11.07 -13.48
N VAL A 134 -19.73 -11.59 -12.32
CA VAL A 134 -19.92 -10.93 -11.02
C VAL A 134 -18.56 -10.65 -10.41
N ARG A 135 -18.41 -9.44 -9.90
CA ARG A 135 -17.33 -9.04 -9.03
C ARG A 135 -17.82 -9.11 -7.58
N ALA A 136 -17.14 -9.90 -6.78
CA ALA A 136 -17.35 -9.95 -5.35
C ALA A 136 -16.35 -9.04 -4.63
N MET A 137 -16.82 -8.37 -3.59
CA MET A 137 -15.99 -7.63 -2.66
C MET A 137 -16.26 -8.09 -1.24
N ILE A 138 -15.21 -8.24 -0.43
CA ILE A 138 -15.36 -8.50 1.01
C ILE A 138 -15.51 -7.13 1.68
N ILE A 139 -16.62 -6.94 2.39
CA ILE A 139 -16.91 -5.73 3.16
C ILE A 139 -16.40 -5.90 4.58
N ASP A 140 -16.69 -7.05 5.21
CA ASP A 140 -16.28 -7.31 6.59
C ASP A 140 -16.21 -8.82 6.88
N VAL A 141 -15.42 -9.17 7.90
CA VAL A 141 -15.21 -10.53 8.43
C VAL A 141 -15.44 -10.45 9.95
N PRO A 142 -16.70 -10.48 10.40
CA PRO A 142 -17.01 -10.13 11.78
C PRO A 142 -16.48 -11.15 12.81
N LYS A 143 -15.82 -10.66 13.85
CA LYS A 143 -15.30 -11.52 14.94
C LYS A 143 -16.38 -12.32 15.66
N LYS A 144 -17.58 -11.76 15.81
CA LYS A 144 -18.69 -12.39 16.53
C LYS A 144 -19.38 -13.52 15.77
N THR A 145 -19.26 -13.54 14.45
CA THR A 145 -19.87 -14.54 13.57
C THR A 145 -18.81 -15.06 12.61
N PRO A 146 -17.81 -15.80 13.10
CA PRO A 146 -16.63 -16.18 12.32
C PRO A 146 -16.91 -17.17 11.19
N ASP A 147 -18.11 -17.76 11.16
CA ASP A 147 -18.64 -18.61 10.10
C ASP A 147 -19.39 -17.80 9.01
N GLU A 148 -19.51 -16.49 9.16
CA GLU A 148 -20.15 -15.59 8.20
C GLU A 148 -19.19 -14.46 7.77
N ILE A 149 -19.31 -14.05 6.52
CA ILE A 149 -18.68 -12.82 6.00
C ILE A 149 -19.74 -11.90 5.42
N ILE A 150 -19.40 -10.61 5.33
CA ILE A 150 -20.24 -9.62 4.65
C ILE A 150 -19.58 -9.29 3.32
N VAL A 151 -20.35 -9.43 2.25
CA VAL A 151 -19.86 -9.30 0.88
C VAL A 151 -20.74 -8.36 0.07
N GLY A 152 -20.12 -7.63 -0.83
CA GLY A 152 -20.80 -6.92 -1.90
C GLY A 152 -20.82 -7.76 -3.17
N LEU A 153 -21.97 -7.88 -3.83
CA LEU A 153 -22.13 -8.59 -5.10
C LEU A 153 -22.89 -7.71 -6.09
N ASN A 154 -22.39 -7.61 -7.30
CA ASN A 154 -23.01 -6.82 -8.39
C ASN A 154 -23.77 -7.70 -9.40
N ASP A 155 -24.35 -8.79 -8.91
CA ASP A 155 -25.06 -9.78 -9.73
C ASP A 155 -26.47 -9.36 -10.14
N ARG A 156 -27.11 -8.48 -9.36
CA ARG A 156 -28.37 -7.82 -9.74
C ARG A 156 -28.15 -6.68 -10.73
N ASP A 157 -27.14 -5.84 -10.49
CA ASP A 157 -26.79 -4.67 -11.30
C ASP A 157 -25.26 -4.57 -11.41
N PRO A 158 -24.67 -4.68 -12.61
CA PRO A 158 -23.21 -4.63 -12.79
C PRO A 158 -22.53 -3.36 -12.24
N SER A 159 -23.29 -2.27 -12.06
CA SER A 159 -22.79 -1.00 -11.53
C SER A 159 -22.91 -0.85 -10.02
N LEU A 160 -23.70 -1.69 -9.34
CA LEU A 160 -24.01 -1.56 -7.91
C LEU A 160 -23.83 -2.88 -7.18
N HIS A 161 -23.11 -2.84 -6.06
CA HIS A 161 -22.97 -4.00 -5.20
C HIS A 161 -24.05 -3.99 -4.12
N ASP A 162 -24.92 -4.98 -4.14
CA ASP A 162 -25.83 -5.30 -3.05
C ASP A 162 -25.04 -5.98 -1.92
N VAL A 163 -25.47 -5.76 -0.67
CA VAL A 163 -24.76 -6.28 0.51
C VAL A 163 -25.43 -7.55 0.99
N TYR A 164 -24.65 -8.61 1.09
CA TYR A 164 -25.08 -9.91 1.58
C TYR A 164 -24.25 -10.33 2.79
N ARG A 165 -24.89 -11.06 3.70
CA ARG A 165 -24.23 -11.90 4.68
C ARG A 165 -24.14 -13.30 4.09
N LEU A 166 -22.95 -13.86 4.03
CA LEU A 166 -22.66 -15.14 3.39
C LEU A 166 -22.08 -16.09 4.43
N ASN A 167 -22.68 -17.28 4.56
CA ASN A 167 -22.18 -18.33 5.42
C ASN A 167 -21.06 -19.10 4.70
N ILE A 168 -19.89 -19.18 5.32
CA ILE A 168 -18.68 -19.80 4.75
C ILE A 168 -18.87 -21.31 4.58
N LEU A 169 -19.54 -21.96 5.54
CA LEU A 169 -19.75 -23.41 5.55
C LEU A 169 -20.71 -23.86 4.46
N THR A 170 -21.88 -23.23 4.36
CA THR A 170 -22.95 -23.63 3.44
C THR A 170 -22.86 -22.93 2.10
N GLY A 171 -22.30 -21.72 2.04
CA GLY A 171 -22.31 -20.85 0.85
C GLY A 171 -23.64 -20.11 0.67
N GLU A 172 -24.59 -20.29 1.59
CA GLU A 172 -25.86 -19.57 1.56
C GLU A 172 -25.63 -18.09 1.84
N ARG A 173 -26.37 -17.23 1.13
CA ARG A 173 -26.33 -15.78 1.32
C ARG A 173 -27.70 -15.23 1.70
N ARG A 174 -27.71 -14.26 2.61
CA ARG A 174 -28.87 -13.48 3.03
C ARG A 174 -28.64 -12.01 2.67
N LEU A 175 -29.58 -11.42 1.95
CA LEU A 175 -29.55 -9.99 1.63
C LEU A 175 -29.61 -9.17 2.93
N LEU A 176 -28.65 -8.26 3.10
CA LEU A 176 -28.66 -7.24 4.17
C LEU A 176 -29.17 -5.91 3.64
N TYR A 177 -28.78 -5.53 2.42
CA TYR A 177 -29.18 -4.27 1.81
C TYR A 177 -29.12 -4.34 0.27
N GLU A 178 -30.22 -3.99 -0.39
CA GLU A 178 -30.27 -3.83 -1.85
C GLU A 178 -29.84 -2.41 -2.22
N ASN A 179 -28.74 -2.27 -2.97
CA ASN A 179 -28.14 -0.98 -3.28
C ASN A 179 -28.91 -0.26 -4.40
N LYS A 180 -29.72 0.73 -4.03
CA LYS A 180 -30.47 1.59 -4.96
C LYS A 180 -30.02 3.05 -4.93
N GLU A 181 -29.01 3.35 -4.11
CA GLU A 181 -28.63 4.73 -3.74
C GLU A 181 -27.19 5.08 -4.16
N ASN A 182 -26.63 4.35 -5.13
CA ASN A 182 -25.25 4.52 -5.61
C ASN A 182 -24.22 4.42 -4.48
N ILE A 183 -24.43 3.51 -3.53
CA ILE A 183 -23.49 3.29 -2.43
C ILE A 183 -22.24 2.61 -2.97
N VAL A 184 -21.07 3.15 -2.62
CA VAL A 184 -19.75 2.70 -3.09
C VAL A 184 -18.89 2.12 -1.97
N GLY A 185 -19.26 2.38 -0.71
CA GLY A 185 -18.56 1.87 0.46
C GLY A 185 -19.53 1.61 1.60
N TRP A 186 -19.17 0.65 2.44
CA TRP A 186 -19.96 0.23 3.59
C TRP A 186 -19.04 0.03 4.78
N GLU A 187 -19.52 0.39 5.96
CA GLU A 187 -18.84 0.08 7.22
C GLU A 187 -19.76 -0.63 8.17
N THR A 188 -19.17 -1.56 8.91
CA THR A 188 -19.81 -2.27 10.00
C THR A 188 -19.36 -1.72 11.35
N ASP A 189 -20.17 -1.96 12.38
CA ASP A 189 -19.63 -1.89 13.75
C ASP A 189 -18.82 -3.14 14.10
N LEU A 190 -18.23 -3.12 15.30
CA LEU A 190 -17.39 -4.21 15.83
C LEU A 190 -18.13 -5.55 15.98
N ASP A 191 -19.46 -5.55 15.81
CA ASP A 191 -20.30 -6.73 15.89
C ASP A 191 -20.69 -7.27 14.50
N GLY A 192 -20.22 -6.64 13.43
CA GLY A 192 -20.56 -7.01 12.05
C GLY A 192 -21.95 -6.60 11.64
N ASN A 193 -22.53 -5.58 12.26
CA ASN A 193 -23.78 -5.00 11.78
C ASN A 193 -23.44 -3.90 10.77
N LEU A 194 -24.18 -3.83 9.66
CA LEU A 194 -24.04 -2.77 8.67
C LEU A 194 -24.51 -1.44 9.29
N ARG A 195 -23.64 -0.42 9.37
CA ARG A 195 -23.94 0.82 10.11
C ARG A 195 -23.79 2.08 9.27
N LEU A 196 -22.74 2.18 8.45
CA LEU A 196 -22.52 3.33 7.60
C LEU A 196 -22.45 2.95 6.14
N ALA A 197 -22.86 3.88 5.29
CA ALA A 197 -22.71 3.82 3.85
C ALA A 197 -21.96 5.05 3.37
N ILE A 198 -21.22 4.91 2.28
CA ILE A 198 -20.47 5.97 1.63
C ILE A 198 -20.97 6.08 0.20
N ARG A 199 -21.31 7.29 -0.25
CA ARG A 199 -21.63 7.57 -1.66
C ARG A 199 -21.00 8.86 -2.14
N GLN A 200 -20.77 8.92 -3.44
CA GLN A 200 -20.38 10.16 -4.11
C GLN A 200 -21.62 11.03 -4.36
N THR A 201 -21.49 12.33 -4.12
CA THR A 201 -22.53 13.32 -4.46
C THR A 201 -22.49 13.67 -5.95
N GLU A 202 -23.55 14.27 -6.48
CA GLU A 202 -23.63 14.68 -7.89
C GLU A 202 -22.57 15.71 -8.29
N ASP A 203 -21.98 16.43 -7.34
CA ASP A 203 -20.88 17.38 -7.52
C ASP A 203 -19.50 16.77 -7.22
N GLY A 204 -19.41 15.44 -7.02
CA GLY A 204 -18.16 14.70 -6.83
C GLY A 204 -17.56 14.76 -5.42
N GLY A 205 -18.32 15.29 -4.45
CA GLY A 205 -18.04 15.17 -3.02
C GLY A 205 -18.36 13.77 -2.47
N THR A 206 -18.29 13.63 -1.15
CA THR A 206 -18.54 12.36 -0.44
C THR A 206 -19.52 12.58 0.70
N GLU A 207 -20.56 11.75 0.75
CA GLU A 207 -21.48 11.64 1.88
C GLU A 207 -21.23 10.37 2.67
N ILE A 208 -21.25 10.50 4.00
CA ILE A 208 -21.35 9.38 4.93
C ILE A 208 -22.78 9.36 5.45
N LEU A 209 -23.45 8.21 5.28
CA LEU A 209 -24.82 7.98 5.68
C LEU A 209 -24.87 6.95 6.81
N LYS A 210 -25.75 7.18 7.79
CA LYS A 210 -26.12 6.20 8.80
C LYS A 210 -27.24 5.31 8.27
N LEU A 211 -27.09 4.00 8.42
CA LEU A 211 -28.15 3.03 8.20
C LEU A 211 -28.91 2.78 9.51
N GLU A 212 -30.23 2.99 9.48
CA GLU A 212 -31.12 2.69 10.62
C GLU A 212 -32.48 2.22 10.09
N ASN A 213 -32.94 1.04 10.54
CA ASN A 213 -34.20 0.44 10.10
C ASN A 213 -34.37 0.37 8.56
N GLY A 214 -33.29 0.04 7.85
CA GLY A 214 -33.27 -0.06 6.39
C GLY A 214 -33.22 1.29 5.65
N LYS A 215 -33.20 2.42 6.37
CA LYS A 215 -33.14 3.76 5.79
C LYS A 215 -31.75 4.37 5.95
N LEU A 216 -31.21 4.92 4.86
CA LEU A 216 -30.00 5.72 4.88
C LEU A 216 -30.32 7.19 5.18
N THR A 217 -29.58 7.78 6.11
CA THR A 217 -29.68 9.21 6.45
C THR A 217 -28.29 9.81 6.47
N LYS A 218 -28.08 10.89 5.70
CA LYS A 218 -26.81 11.63 5.71
C LYS A 218 -26.48 12.13 7.11
N ILE A 219 -25.23 11.89 7.54
CA ILE A 219 -24.70 12.39 8.82
C ILE A 219 -23.42 13.21 8.66
N TYR A 220 -22.71 13.05 7.54
CA TYR A 220 -21.51 13.81 7.23
C TYR A 220 -21.37 13.99 5.72
N GLU A 221 -20.72 15.07 5.31
CA GLU A 221 -20.52 15.40 3.90
C GLU A 221 -19.28 16.25 3.73
N VAL A 222 -18.55 16.03 2.65
CA VAL A 222 -17.43 16.84 2.19
C VAL A 222 -17.57 17.10 0.70
N ASN A 223 -17.09 18.26 0.25
CA ASN A 223 -17.05 18.57 -1.19
C ASN A 223 -15.94 17.77 -1.91
N PHE A 224 -15.86 17.87 -3.24
CA PHE A 224 -14.89 17.11 -4.05
C PHE A 224 -13.41 17.46 -3.80
N GLU A 225 -13.14 18.61 -3.17
CA GLU A 225 -11.80 19.07 -2.80
C GLU A 225 -11.36 18.53 -1.44
N GLU A 226 -12.29 17.96 -0.68
CA GLU A 226 -12.08 17.45 0.66
C GLU A 226 -12.12 15.92 0.67
N THR A 227 -11.73 15.34 1.79
CA THR A 227 -11.69 13.89 1.99
C THR A 227 -12.25 13.58 3.35
N ALA A 228 -13.12 12.57 3.41
CA ALA A 228 -13.66 12.04 4.64
C ALA A 228 -13.96 10.55 4.49
N TYR A 229 -13.49 9.75 5.43
CA TYR A 229 -13.83 8.33 5.50
C TYR A 229 -13.81 7.83 6.95
N PRO A 230 -14.77 6.95 7.31
CA PRO A 230 -14.75 6.26 8.60
C PRO A 230 -13.52 5.34 8.72
N VAL A 231 -13.03 5.15 9.94
CA VAL A 231 -11.84 4.34 10.25
C VAL A 231 -12.21 3.14 11.11
N ARG A 232 -12.95 3.35 12.21
CA ARG A 232 -13.41 2.28 13.12
C ARG A 232 -14.49 2.79 14.07
N PHE A 233 -15.44 1.94 14.45
CA PHE A 233 -16.39 2.25 15.51
C PHE A 233 -15.77 2.20 16.92
N THR A 234 -16.30 3.01 17.84
CA THR A 234 -15.99 2.87 19.26
C THR A 234 -16.65 1.62 19.84
N LYS A 235 -16.10 1.09 20.94
CA LYS A 235 -16.62 -0.09 21.65
C LYS A 235 -18.12 -0.04 21.97
N ASP A 236 -18.64 1.14 22.28
CA ASP A 236 -20.05 1.34 22.62
C ASP A 236 -20.96 1.57 21.40
N GLY A 237 -20.40 1.63 20.20
CA GLY A 237 -21.12 1.82 18.94
C GLY A 237 -21.80 3.20 18.79
N LYS A 238 -21.53 4.16 19.69
CA LYS A 238 -22.14 5.50 19.68
C LYS A 238 -21.37 6.51 18.84
N SER A 239 -20.09 6.23 18.57
CA SER A 239 -19.21 7.09 17.81
C SER A 239 -18.34 6.27 16.86
N PHE A 240 -17.70 6.94 15.92
CA PHE A 240 -16.68 6.33 15.08
C PHE A 240 -15.52 7.30 14.84
N TYR A 241 -14.32 6.74 14.68
CA TYR A 241 -13.15 7.47 14.24
C TYR A 241 -13.30 7.84 12.77
N LEU A 242 -13.11 9.11 12.44
CA LEU A 242 -13.29 9.70 11.13
C LEU A 242 -11.98 10.34 10.69
N ALA A 243 -11.42 9.89 9.58
CA ALA A 243 -10.33 10.61 8.92
C ALA A 243 -10.95 11.71 8.05
N THR A 244 -10.60 12.99 8.28
CA THR A 244 -11.19 14.11 7.53
C THR A 244 -10.27 15.34 7.44
N ASN A 245 -10.37 16.09 6.35
CA ASN A 245 -9.80 17.45 6.19
C ASN A 245 -10.89 18.51 5.91
N LYS A 246 -12.14 18.23 6.31
CA LYS A 246 -13.29 19.13 6.10
C LYS A 246 -13.06 20.52 6.70
N GLY A 247 -13.42 21.56 5.95
CA GLY A 247 -13.40 22.96 6.34
C GLY A 247 -12.24 23.76 5.74
N THR A 248 -12.39 25.08 5.65
CA THR A 248 -11.44 25.96 4.96
C THR A 248 -10.08 26.12 5.66
N THR A 249 -10.02 25.82 6.97
CA THR A 249 -8.81 25.98 7.78
C THR A 249 -7.94 24.72 7.83
N ARG A 250 -8.44 23.57 7.38
CA ARG A 250 -7.77 22.26 7.47
C ARG A 250 -7.25 21.83 6.11
N ASP A 251 -5.94 21.80 5.95
CA ASP A 251 -5.32 21.29 4.72
C ASP A 251 -5.06 19.77 4.80
N LYS A 252 -4.52 19.30 5.93
CA LYS A 252 -4.19 17.89 6.15
C LYS A 252 -5.37 17.09 6.70
N ILE A 253 -5.46 15.82 6.30
CA ILE A 253 -6.37 14.85 6.90
C ILE A 253 -5.92 14.60 8.34
N GLN A 254 -6.85 14.67 9.27
CA GLN A 254 -6.65 14.37 10.69
C GLN A 254 -7.66 13.32 11.15
N LEU A 255 -7.35 12.65 12.26
CA LEU A 255 -8.23 11.70 12.91
C LEU A 255 -9.14 12.45 13.89
N GLU A 256 -10.43 12.42 13.63
CA GLU A 256 -11.47 12.93 14.53
C GLU A 256 -12.33 11.79 15.08
N LEU A 257 -13.09 12.06 16.13
CA LEU A 257 -14.13 11.19 16.66
C LEU A 257 -15.48 11.83 16.39
N PHE A 258 -16.30 11.19 15.56
CA PHE A 258 -17.65 11.63 15.22
C PHE A 258 -18.67 10.98 16.16
N ASP A 259 -19.49 11.79 16.84
CA ASP A 259 -20.56 11.33 17.73
C ASP A 259 -21.89 11.22 16.96
N LEU A 260 -22.46 10.02 16.89
CA LEU A 260 -23.67 9.75 16.10
C LEU A 260 -24.93 10.44 16.63
N LYS A 261 -24.96 10.82 17.91
CA LYS A 261 -26.13 11.44 18.54
C LYS A 261 -26.16 12.93 18.26
N THR A 262 -25.01 13.59 18.35
CA THR A 262 -24.89 15.05 18.28
C THR A 262 -24.46 15.54 16.90
N GLY A 263 -23.90 14.67 16.06
CA GLY A 263 -23.34 15.02 14.76
C GLY A 263 -22.05 15.86 14.85
N LYS A 264 -21.44 15.95 16.05
CA LYS A 264 -20.24 16.73 16.30
C LYS A 264 -18.99 15.86 16.20
N THR A 265 -17.88 16.48 15.82
CA THR A 265 -16.56 15.85 15.83
C THR A 265 -15.64 16.42 16.90
N LYS A 266 -14.70 15.60 17.37
CA LYS A 266 -13.62 15.99 18.28
C LYS A 266 -12.28 15.53 17.71
N LEU A 267 -11.26 16.39 17.67
CA LEU A 267 -9.91 16.01 17.27
C LEU A 267 -9.36 14.91 18.20
N ILE A 268 -8.86 13.83 17.60
CA ILE A 268 -8.16 12.74 18.28
C ILE A 268 -6.66 12.83 18.03
N ASP A 269 -6.26 12.97 16.77
CA ASP A 269 -4.85 13.04 16.41
C ASP A 269 -4.63 13.71 15.05
N LYS A 270 -3.47 14.34 14.88
CA LYS A 270 -3.00 14.91 13.62
C LYS A 270 -1.48 14.79 13.56
N ASP A 271 -0.90 14.94 12.36
CA ASP A 271 0.56 14.85 12.19
C ASP A 271 1.25 15.86 13.12
N PRO A 272 2.09 15.40 14.07
CA PRO A 272 2.76 16.31 14.99
C PRO A 272 3.69 17.32 14.31
N LEU A 273 4.13 17.03 13.06
CA LEU A 273 4.95 17.95 12.27
C LEU A 273 4.14 18.82 11.29
N ASP A 274 2.83 18.58 11.17
CA ASP A 274 1.93 19.30 10.24
C ASP A 274 2.37 19.25 8.76
N GLU A 275 3.05 18.18 8.35
CA GLU A 275 3.65 18.03 7.02
C GLU A 275 2.77 17.21 6.08
N VAL A 276 2.07 16.21 6.60
CA VAL A 276 1.39 15.17 5.81
C VAL A 276 0.03 14.79 6.39
N ASP A 277 -0.76 14.11 5.56
CA ASP A 277 -2.04 13.56 5.95
C ASP A 277 -1.89 12.42 6.97
N PHE A 278 -2.91 12.25 7.82
CA PHE A 278 -3.12 11.03 8.59
C PHE A 278 -3.09 9.81 7.66
N ALA A 279 -2.17 8.87 7.92
CA ALA A 279 -1.98 7.70 7.07
C ALA A 279 -2.71 6.47 7.60
N GLY A 280 -2.78 6.29 8.92
CA GLY A 280 -3.54 5.20 9.50
C GLY A 280 -3.40 5.06 11.02
N ALA A 281 -4.12 4.09 11.56
CA ALA A 281 -4.16 3.77 12.98
C ALA A 281 -4.16 2.25 13.19
N LEU A 282 -3.63 1.84 14.35
CA LEU A 282 -3.74 0.48 14.88
C LEU A 282 -4.58 0.52 16.15
N PHE A 283 -5.52 -0.40 16.26
CA PHE A 283 -6.41 -0.55 17.42
C PHE A 283 -6.20 -1.91 18.06
N SER A 284 -6.45 -1.99 19.36
CA SER A 284 -6.54 -3.27 20.06
C SER A 284 -7.84 -3.97 19.65
N ASP A 285 -7.78 -5.24 19.32
CA ASP A 285 -8.97 -6.06 19.10
C ASP A 285 -9.57 -6.57 20.41
N ILE A 286 -8.81 -6.56 21.52
CA ILE A 286 -9.32 -6.87 22.86
C ILE A 286 -10.07 -5.69 23.46
N THR A 287 -9.43 -4.51 23.53
CA THR A 287 -9.99 -3.34 24.21
C THR A 287 -10.75 -2.41 23.28
N ASN A 288 -10.49 -2.46 21.97
CA ASN A 288 -10.96 -1.50 20.96
C ASN A 288 -10.42 -0.08 21.15
N GLU A 289 -9.34 0.06 21.91
CA GLU A 289 -8.65 1.34 22.10
C GLU A 289 -7.60 1.59 21.01
N LEU A 290 -7.36 2.86 20.72
CA LEU A 290 -6.34 3.31 19.77
C LEU A 290 -4.93 3.05 20.36
N LEU A 291 -4.16 2.17 19.72
CA LEU A 291 -2.81 1.80 20.14
C LEU A 291 -1.74 2.69 19.54
N MET A 292 -1.90 3.07 18.27
CA MET A 292 -0.90 3.83 17.52
C MET A 292 -1.55 4.56 16.34
N THR A 293 -1.03 5.75 16.03
CA THR A 293 -1.25 6.39 14.73
C THR A 293 0.07 6.47 13.98
N TYR A 294 0.01 6.54 12.66
CA TYR A 294 1.21 6.76 11.85
C TYR A 294 0.94 7.73 10.69
N TYR A 295 2.02 8.37 10.27
CA TYR A 295 2.06 9.40 9.25
C TYR A 295 3.22 9.09 8.33
N VAL A 296 3.04 9.34 7.04
CA VAL A 296 4.05 9.00 6.04
C VAL A 296 4.59 10.30 5.45
N GLY A 297 5.70 10.79 6.01
CA GLY A 297 6.47 11.91 5.50
C GLY A 297 7.50 11.45 4.48
N GLU A 298 8.75 11.87 4.65
CA GLU A 298 9.89 11.27 3.91
C GLU A 298 10.09 9.79 4.23
N LYS A 299 9.76 9.39 5.47
CA LYS A 299 9.65 8.01 5.94
C LYS A 299 8.44 7.91 6.86
N VAL A 300 8.04 6.68 7.19
CA VAL A 300 6.94 6.44 8.14
C VAL A 300 7.35 6.90 9.54
N ARG A 301 6.46 7.64 10.22
CA ARG A 301 6.58 8.06 11.61
C ARG A 301 5.46 7.42 12.42
N TYR A 302 5.83 6.71 13.49
CA TYR A 302 4.90 5.99 14.35
C TYR A 302 4.72 6.72 15.68
N TYR A 303 3.47 6.86 16.13
CA TYR A 303 3.14 7.52 17.40
C TYR A 303 2.26 6.59 18.26
N PRO A 304 2.88 5.67 19.04
CA PRO A 304 2.17 4.86 20.02
C PRO A 304 1.43 5.73 21.05
N LYS A 305 0.21 5.32 21.43
CA LYS A 305 -0.71 6.07 22.31
C LYS A 305 -0.86 5.40 23.68
N GLU A 306 -0.81 4.07 23.74
CA GLU A 306 -0.91 3.30 24.98
C GLU A 306 0.48 2.95 25.54
N LYS A 307 0.68 3.04 26.86
CA LYS A 307 2.00 2.95 27.50
C LYS A 307 2.64 1.57 27.37
N LYS A 308 1.88 0.50 27.57
CA LYS A 308 2.37 -0.88 27.47
C LYS A 308 2.70 -1.22 26.03
N PHE A 309 1.80 -0.93 25.09
CA PHE A 309 2.03 -1.08 23.65
C PHE A 309 3.26 -0.31 23.19
N LYS A 310 3.43 0.93 23.63
CA LYS A 310 4.63 1.73 23.34
C LYS A 310 5.90 1.02 23.79
N LYS A 311 5.93 0.53 25.03
CA LYS A 311 7.09 -0.21 25.59
C LYS A 311 7.37 -1.48 24.78
N ASP A 312 6.33 -2.24 24.45
CA ASP A 312 6.44 -3.47 23.67
C ASP A 312 6.97 -3.19 22.25
N PHE A 313 6.45 -2.14 21.60
CA PHE A 313 6.90 -1.71 20.27
C PHE A 313 8.34 -1.20 20.28
N GLU A 314 8.73 -0.38 21.26
CA GLU A 314 10.12 0.05 21.43
C GLU A 314 11.05 -1.15 21.70
N THR A 315 10.58 -2.15 22.47
CA THR A 315 11.33 -3.39 22.72
C THR A 315 11.52 -4.20 21.45
N LEU A 316 10.49 -4.32 20.60
CA LEU A 316 10.59 -4.93 19.29
C LEU A 316 11.64 -4.22 18.42
N LEU A 317 11.59 -2.88 18.34
CA LEU A 317 12.50 -2.10 17.49
C LEU A 317 13.99 -2.27 17.82
N THR A 318 14.34 -2.66 19.05
CA THR A 318 15.74 -2.94 19.43
C THR A 318 16.25 -4.31 18.96
N GLN A 319 15.36 -5.19 18.49
CA GLN A 319 15.67 -6.58 18.13
C GLN A 319 15.52 -6.89 16.64
N ILE A 320 15.10 -5.91 15.84
CA ILE A 320 14.93 -6.03 14.39
C ILE A 320 15.80 -4.99 13.67
N PRO A 321 16.11 -5.20 12.38
CA PRO A 321 16.80 -4.19 11.58
C PRO A 321 16.03 -2.86 11.55
N SER A 322 16.75 -1.75 11.38
CA SER A 322 16.13 -0.45 11.13
C SER A 322 15.40 -0.47 9.78
N GLY A 323 14.17 0.03 9.75
CA GLY A 323 13.38 0.06 8.53
C GLY A 323 11.93 0.47 8.77
N THR A 324 11.11 0.34 7.74
CA THR A 324 9.66 0.48 7.81
C THR A 324 9.07 -0.79 8.41
N VAL A 325 8.40 -0.67 9.55
CA VAL A 325 7.75 -1.77 10.26
C VAL A 325 6.27 -1.81 9.90
N SER A 326 5.77 -2.97 9.48
CA SER A 326 4.34 -3.20 9.25
C SER A 326 3.87 -4.38 10.10
N PHE A 327 2.73 -4.22 10.77
CA PHE A 327 2.06 -5.32 11.45
C PHE A 327 1.31 -6.15 10.42
N ILE A 328 1.73 -7.40 10.22
CA ILE A 328 1.11 -8.30 9.25
C ILE A 328 -0.10 -9.00 9.86
N SER A 329 0.06 -9.52 11.08
CA SER A 329 -1.02 -10.15 11.84
C SER A 329 -0.73 -10.10 13.34
N ILE A 330 -1.78 -10.06 14.15
CA ILE A 330 -1.73 -10.09 15.61
C ILE A 330 -2.69 -11.19 16.07
N THR A 331 -2.29 -12.01 17.05
CA THR A 331 -3.17 -13.06 17.61
C THR A 331 -4.34 -12.45 18.39
N ASN A 332 -5.42 -13.21 18.60
CA ASN A 332 -6.61 -12.74 19.31
C ASN A 332 -6.35 -12.31 20.77
N ASP A 333 -5.32 -12.88 21.39
CA ASP A 333 -4.85 -12.49 22.72
C ASP A 333 -3.81 -11.34 22.69
N GLU A 334 -3.51 -10.84 21.49
CA GLU A 334 -2.53 -9.83 21.14
C GLU A 334 -1.11 -10.08 21.64
N ASN A 335 -0.77 -11.32 22.04
CA ASN A 335 0.55 -11.63 22.62
C ASN A 335 1.62 -11.88 21.55
N LEU A 336 1.22 -12.32 20.36
CA LEU A 336 2.13 -12.56 19.24
C LEU A 336 1.87 -11.53 18.13
N TRP A 337 2.95 -10.86 17.71
CA TRP A 337 2.94 -9.95 16.56
C TRP A 337 3.80 -10.54 15.46
N LEU A 338 3.20 -10.78 14.29
CA LEU A 338 3.96 -11.03 13.08
C LEU A 338 4.18 -9.69 12.39
N VAL A 339 5.43 -9.26 12.28
CA VAL A 339 5.80 -7.97 11.70
C VAL A 339 6.72 -8.15 10.51
N SER A 340 6.53 -7.36 9.45
CA SER A 340 7.51 -7.22 8.39
C SER A 340 8.34 -5.97 8.62
N VAL A 341 9.61 -6.06 8.25
CA VAL A 341 10.58 -4.97 8.31
C VAL A 341 11.25 -4.89 6.96
N SER A 342 11.17 -3.74 6.31
CA SER A 342 11.74 -3.50 5.00
C SER A 342 12.48 -2.16 4.95
N SER A 343 13.35 -1.99 3.96
CA SER A 343 14.02 -0.73 3.66
C SER A 343 13.97 -0.47 2.16
N ASP A 344 14.62 0.59 1.70
CA ASP A 344 14.91 0.83 0.28
C ASP A 344 15.80 -0.24 -0.36
N VAL A 345 16.69 -0.87 0.42
CA VAL A 345 17.66 -1.89 -0.01
C VAL A 345 17.36 -3.30 0.55
N ASP A 346 16.22 -3.50 1.18
CA ASP A 346 15.74 -4.82 1.62
C ASP A 346 14.24 -4.94 1.36
N PRO A 347 13.81 -5.84 0.46
CA PRO A 347 12.38 -6.08 0.16
C PRO A 347 11.59 -6.59 1.36
N GLY A 348 12.28 -7.07 2.39
CA GLY A 348 11.70 -7.27 3.70
C GLY A 348 11.95 -8.64 4.29
N SER A 349 12.07 -8.63 5.61
CA SER A 349 12.15 -9.81 6.47
C SER A 349 11.00 -9.81 7.46
N VAL A 350 10.58 -11.00 7.88
CA VAL A 350 9.46 -11.17 8.81
C VAL A 350 9.96 -11.70 10.15
N TYR A 351 9.44 -11.11 11.21
CA TYR A 351 9.76 -11.44 12.60
C TYR A 351 8.49 -11.75 13.39
N LEU A 352 8.58 -12.73 14.29
CA LEU A 352 7.56 -13.05 15.27
C LEU A 352 7.99 -12.48 16.62
N PHE A 353 7.22 -11.53 17.15
CA PHE A 353 7.46 -10.93 18.45
C PHE A 353 6.48 -11.46 19.49
N ASP A 354 7.01 -12.07 20.55
CA ASP A 354 6.20 -12.51 21.70
C ASP A 354 6.30 -11.47 22.82
N ARG A 355 5.22 -10.74 23.06
CA ARG A 355 5.13 -9.69 24.09
C ARG A 355 5.31 -10.20 25.51
N ARG A 356 5.00 -11.47 25.77
CA ARG A 356 5.12 -12.08 27.11
C ARG A 356 6.58 -12.24 27.49
N SER A 357 7.39 -12.66 26.52
CA SER A 357 8.84 -12.83 26.71
C SER A 357 9.65 -11.58 26.33
N GLY A 358 9.05 -10.66 25.56
CA GLY A 358 9.71 -9.50 24.99
C GLY A 358 10.75 -9.86 23.93
N LYS A 359 10.62 -11.00 23.25
CA LYS A 359 11.61 -11.48 22.27
C LYS A 359 11.07 -11.46 20.84
N ALA A 360 11.88 -10.99 19.91
CA ALA A 360 11.65 -11.13 18.47
C ALA A 360 12.45 -12.30 17.91
N GLN A 361 11.81 -13.14 17.09
CA GLN A 361 12.42 -14.24 16.36
C GLN A 361 12.32 -13.99 14.86
N PHE A 362 13.42 -14.12 14.13
CA PHE A 362 13.41 -14.11 12.66
C PHE A 362 12.64 -15.32 12.14
N VAL A 363 11.72 -15.07 11.19
CA VAL A 363 10.90 -16.12 10.58
C VAL A 363 11.41 -16.45 9.18
N TYR A 364 11.46 -15.47 8.27
CA TYR A 364 12.00 -15.63 6.92
C TYR A 364 12.38 -14.29 6.29
N LYS A 365 13.17 -14.34 5.20
CA LYS A 365 13.42 -13.22 4.28
C LYS A 365 12.69 -13.51 2.98
N SER A 366 11.96 -12.53 2.45
CA SER A 366 11.08 -12.73 1.28
C SER A 366 11.85 -13.14 0.01
N ARG A 367 13.01 -12.50 -0.19
CA ARG A 367 13.93 -12.77 -1.31
C ARG A 367 15.34 -13.03 -0.76
N PRO A 368 15.64 -14.24 -0.25
CA PRO A 368 16.93 -14.51 0.39
C PRO A 368 18.10 -14.46 -0.59
N ASN A 369 17.86 -14.74 -1.87
CA ASN A 369 18.87 -14.75 -2.93
C ASN A 369 19.13 -13.37 -3.58
N LEU A 370 18.40 -12.32 -3.17
CA LEU A 370 18.64 -10.96 -3.65
C LEU A 370 19.75 -10.33 -2.80
N PRO A 371 20.92 -9.97 -3.36
CA PRO A 371 22.03 -9.41 -2.61
C PRO A 371 21.73 -7.94 -2.22
N SER A 372 21.15 -7.74 -1.05
CA SER A 372 20.79 -6.42 -0.50
C SER A 372 21.98 -5.46 -0.45
N GLU A 373 23.19 -5.98 -0.25
CA GLU A 373 24.43 -5.23 -0.23
C GLU A 373 24.83 -4.65 -1.61
N TRP A 374 24.20 -5.08 -2.70
CA TRP A 374 24.40 -4.51 -4.05
C TRP A 374 23.28 -3.54 -4.45
N LEU A 375 22.26 -3.39 -3.61
CA LEU A 375 21.15 -2.47 -3.84
C LEU A 375 21.52 -1.03 -3.43
N SER A 376 20.80 -0.09 -4.03
CA SER A 376 21.08 1.35 -3.98
C SER A 376 20.15 2.06 -3.00
N GLU A 377 20.70 2.92 -2.14
CA GLU A 377 19.87 3.70 -1.22
C GLU A 377 18.99 4.70 -1.97
N MET A 378 17.81 4.93 -1.42
CA MET A 378 16.83 5.88 -1.92
C MET A 378 16.74 7.09 -0.99
N LYS A 379 16.97 8.27 -1.55
CA LYS A 379 17.06 9.54 -0.83
C LYS A 379 15.80 10.39 -1.06
N PRO A 380 15.15 10.91 -0.01
CA PRO A 380 14.12 11.92 -0.16
C PRO A 380 14.69 13.19 -0.80
N VAL A 381 13.94 13.78 -1.74
CA VAL A 381 14.30 15.01 -2.45
C VAL A 381 13.11 15.96 -2.43
N LYS A 382 13.41 17.26 -2.31
CA LYS A 382 12.44 18.35 -2.44
C LYS A 382 13.00 19.38 -3.41
N TYR A 383 12.19 19.81 -4.37
CA TYR A 383 12.56 20.85 -5.34
C TYR A 383 11.42 21.84 -5.52
N LYS A 384 11.72 22.99 -6.13
CA LYS A 384 10.72 24.00 -6.47
C LYS A 384 10.31 23.84 -7.92
N ALA A 385 9.02 23.66 -8.17
CA ALA A 385 8.44 23.82 -9.49
C ALA A 385 8.52 25.30 -9.92
N ARG A 386 8.35 25.56 -11.22
CA ARG A 386 8.44 26.89 -11.84
C ARG A 386 7.46 27.92 -11.28
N ASP A 387 6.37 27.47 -10.66
CA ASP A 387 5.38 28.33 -9.98
C ASP A 387 5.64 28.47 -8.46
N GLY A 388 6.76 27.95 -7.96
CA GLY A 388 7.18 28.02 -6.57
C GLY A 388 6.61 26.93 -5.65
N MET A 389 5.76 26.05 -6.16
CA MET A 389 5.25 24.90 -5.41
C MET A 389 6.41 23.96 -5.05
N THR A 390 6.51 23.54 -3.79
CA THR A 390 7.48 22.51 -3.40
C THR A 390 6.96 21.17 -3.89
N ILE A 391 7.76 20.44 -4.66
CA ILE A 391 7.47 19.07 -5.08
C ILE A 391 8.38 18.11 -4.32
N TYR A 392 7.82 16.96 -3.93
CA TYR A 392 8.50 15.92 -3.19
C TYR A 392 8.85 14.76 -4.12
N GLY A 393 9.87 13.98 -3.80
CA GLY A 393 10.18 12.78 -4.54
C GLY A 393 11.29 11.98 -3.91
N TYR A 394 11.68 10.93 -4.59
CA TYR A 394 12.76 10.05 -4.16
C TYR A 394 13.76 9.81 -5.28
N LEU A 395 15.04 9.86 -4.93
CA LEU A 395 16.16 9.66 -5.85
C LEU A 395 16.95 8.43 -5.43
N THR A 396 17.06 7.46 -6.34
CA THR A 396 17.93 6.29 -6.18
C THR A 396 19.16 6.49 -7.06
N ILE A 397 20.34 6.53 -6.45
CA ILE A 397 21.63 6.67 -7.16
C ILE A 397 22.29 5.30 -7.28
N PRO A 398 22.76 4.88 -8.48
CA PRO A 398 23.47 3.63 -8.66
C PRO A 398 24.60 3.47 -7.65
N LYS A 399 24.60 2.35 -6.93
CA LYS A 399 25.68 2.03 -6.00
C LYS A 399 27.03 2.02 -6.72
N GLY A 400 28.03 2.66 -6.10
CA GLY A 400 29.37 2.81 -6.66
C GLY A 400 29.53 3.97 -7.65
N LEU A 401 28.46 4.69 -8.00
CA LEU A 401 28.57 5.89 -8.82
C LEU A 401 28.37 7.16 -7.98
N GLU A 402 29.16 8.18 -8.31
CA GLU A 402 28.92 9.53 -7.83
C GLU A 402 27.68 10.12 -8.53
N PRO A 403 26.86 10.95 -7.84
CA PRO A 403 25.68 11.58 -8.42
C PRO A 403 26.09 12.73 -9.36
N LYS A 404 26.79 12.41 -10.45
CA LYS A 404 27.33 13.38 -11.40
C LYS A 404 27.19 12.90 -12.84
N ASN A 405 26.46 13.68 -13.64
CA ASN A 405 26.25 13.44 -15.07
C ASN A 405 25.85 11.98 -15.39
N LEU A 406 24.88 11.46 -14.62
CA LEU A 406 24.35 10.11 -14.75
C LEU A 406 23.21 10.06 -15.77
N PRO A 407 23.02 8.92 -16.45
CA PRO A 407 21.77 8.68 -17.15
C PRO A 407 20.63 8.54 -16.12
N VAL A 408 19.48 9.18 -16.39
CA VAL A 408 18.36 9.23 -15.44
C VAL A 408 17.10 8.63 -16.06
N VAL A 409 16.37 7.84 -15.27
CA VAL A 409 15.00 7.43 -15.57
C VAL A 409 14.04 8.13 -14.62
N MET A 410 13.14 8.93 -15.17
CA MET A 410 12.00 9.52 -14.48
C MET A 410 10.90 8.45 -14.37
N LEU A 411 10.77 7.82 -13.21
CA LEU A 411 9.81 6.76 -12.95
C LEU A 411 8.54 7.36 -12.31
N ILE A 412 7.50 7.54 -13.12
CA ILE A 412 6.27 8.25 -12.74
C ILE A 412 5.23 7.26 -12.23
N HIS A 413 4.73 7.47 -11.02
CA HIS A 413 3.70 6.61 -10.44
C HIS A 413 2.34 6.75 -11.15
N GLY A 414 1.55 5.68 -11.07
CA GLY A 414 0.15 5.67 -11.53
C GLY A 414 -0.81 6.38 -10.57
N GLY A 415 -2.10 6.38 -10.91
CA GLY A 415 -3.14 7.04 -10.12
C GLY A 415 -4.03 7.93 -10.98
N PRO A 416 -4.01 9.26 -10.77
CA PRO A 416 -2.86 10.04 -10.30
C PRO A 416 -2.91 10.34 -8.80
N TRP A 417 -4.05 10.07 -8.15
CA TRP A 417 -4.28 10.31 -6.72
C TRP A 417 -3.67 9.19 -5.87
N ALA A 418 -2.37 9.00 -6.05
CA ALA A 418 -1.50 8.11 -5.31
C ALA A 418 -0.18 8.83 -5.06
N ARG A 419 0.83 8.13 -4.54
CA ARG A 419 2.20 8.62 -4.48
C ARG A 419 3.19 7.48 -4.33
N ASP A 420 4.45 7.75 -4.65
CA ASP A 420 5.56 6.93 -4.19
C ASP A 420 5.90 7.23 -2.73
N ASN A 421 6.41 6.22 -2.02
CA ASN A 421 6.84 6.29 -0.63
C ASN A 421 8.26 5.75 -0.50
N TRP A 422 8.94 6.07 0.61
CA TRP A 422 10.23 5.47 0.88
C TRP A 422 10.13 3.95 1.12
N GLY A 423 10.94 3.16 0.44
CA GLY A 423 10.97 1.70 0.54
C GLY A 423 11.52 1.03 -0.73
N TYR A 424 11.63 -0.29 -0.71
CA TYR A 424 12.13 -1.08 -1.83
C TYR A 424 11.19 -0.97 -3.05
N ASN A 425 11.73 -0.52 -4.18
CA ASN A 425 11.07 -0.53 -5.47
C ASN A 425 11.89 -1.40 -6.46
N PRO A 426 11.36 -2.54 -6.95
CA PRO A 426 12.13 -3.46 -7.78
C PRO A 426 12.57 -2.83 -9.11
N ILE A 427 11.76 -1.95 -9.70
CA ILE A 427 12.10 -1.27 -10.96
C ILE A 427 13.25 -0.27 -10.73
N ALA A 428 13.15 0.54 -9.67
CA ALA A 428 14.20 1.50 -9.33
C ALA A 428 15.52 0.80 -9.02
N GLN A 429 15.49 -0.28 -8.24
CA GLN A 429 16.68 -1.07 -7.89
C GLN A 429 17.30 -1.78 -9.10
N PHE A 430 16.47 -2.34 -9.98
CA PHE A 430 16.92 -2.96 -11.22
C PHE A 430 17.65 -1.96 -12.11
N LEU A 431 17.06 -0.79 -12.35
CA LEU A 431 17.65 0.28 -13.16
C LEU A 431 18.90 0.87 -12.53
N ALA A 432 18.91 1.08 -11.20
CA ALA A 432 20.09 1.53 -10.47
C ALA A 432 21.26 0.55 -10.57
N ASN A 433 21.00 -0.76 -10.48
CA ASN A 433 22.01 -1.79 -10.71
C ASN A 433 22.55 -1.79 -12.16
N ARG A 434 21.81 -1.22 -13.12
CA ARG A 434 22.24 -1.00 -14.52
C ARG A 434 22.91 0.35 -14.77
N GLY A 435 23.16 1.12 -13.72
CA GLY A 435 23.86 2.41 -13.81
C GLY A 435 22.97 3.62 -14.09
N TYR A 436 21.64 3.48 -14.00
CA TYR A 436 20.70 4.59 -14.13
C TYR A 436 20.33 5.18 -12.78
N ALA A 437 20.46 6.49 -12.60
CA ALA A 437 19.75 7.13 -11.51
C ALA A 437 18.25 7.09 -11.78
N VAL A 438 17.45 6.88 -10.75
CA VAL A 438 15.99 6.78 -10.86
C VAL A 438 15.37 7.83 -9.99
N PHE A 439 14.55 8.69 -10.59
CA PHE A 439 13.82 9.72 -9.86
C PHE A 439 12.32 9.47 -9.92
N GLN A 440 11.70 9.50 -8.75
CA GLN A 440 10.28 9.25 -8.52
C GLN A 440 9.65 10.52 -7.96
N PRO A 441 9.21 11.47 -8.82
CA PRO A 441 8.54 12.69 -8.38
C PRO A 441 7.10 12.38 -7.96
N ASN A 442 6.73 12.81 -6.75
CA ASN A 442 5.34 12.92 -6.32
C ASN A 442 4.82 14.29 -6.78
N PHE A 443 4.49 14.42 -8.07
CA PHE A 443 3.99 15.66 -8.69
C PHE A 443 2.66 16.13 -8.05
N ARG A 444 2.27 17.39 -8.24
CA ARG A 444 1.00 17.93 -7.71
C ARG A 444 -0.19 17.05 -8.11
N GLY A 445 -1.13 16.83 -7.19
CA GLY A 445 -2.14 15.78 -7.38
C GLY A 445 -1.81 14.45 -6.69
N SER A 446 -0.57 14.27 -6.26
CA SER A 446 -0.20 13.16 -5.37
C SER A 446 -0.92 13.27 -4.02
N THR A 447 -1.24 12.13 -3.40
CA THR A 447 -1.90 12.09 -2.09
C THR A 447 -0.93 12.27 -0.93
N GLY A 448 -1.45 12.48 0.29
CA GLY A 448 -0.66 12.44 1.52
C GLY A 448 0.02 13.75 1.90
N TYR A 449 -0.08 14.80 1.09
CA TYR A 449 0.49 16.13 1.34
C TYR A 449 -0.57 17.21 1.54
N GLY A 450 -1.81 16.83 1.87
CA GLY A 450 -2.93 17.75 2.07
C GLY A 450 -3.73 18.07 0.82
N LYS A 451 -4.94 18.59 1.03
CA LYS A 451 -5.89 18.85 -0.06
C LYS A 451 -5.42 19.94 -1.02
N LYS A 452 -4.67 20.94 -0.56
CA LYS A 452 -4.08 21.94 -1.48
C LYS A 452 -3.14 21.29 -2.48
N TYR A 453 -2.33 20.33 -2.03
CA TYR A 453 -1.40 19.60 -2.89
C TYR A 453 -2.13 18.69 -3.88
N LEU A 454 -3.11 17.92 -3.37
CA LEU A 454 -3.95 17.02 -4.14
C LEU A 454 -4.80 17.76 -5.19
N ASN A 455 -5.40 18.89 -4.83
CA ASN A 455 -6.30 19.61 -5.72
C ASN A 455 -5.58 20.48 -6.74
N ALA A 456 -4.30 20.80 -6.52
CA ALA A 456 -3.46 21.48 -7.51
C ALA A 456 -3.26 20.66 -8.80
N GLY A 457 -3.52 19.36 -8.78
CA GLY A 457 -3.54 18.50 -9.98
C GLY A 457 -4.88 18.51 -10.74
N ASN A 458 -5.94 19.11 -10.20
CA ASN A 458 -7.25 19.09 -10.83
C ASN A 458 -7.23 19.85 -12.18
N LYS A 459 -7.79 19.22 -13.21
CA LYS A 459 -7.88 19.72 -14.60
C LYS A 459 -6.53 19.97 -15.28
N GLN A 460 -5.46 19.36 -14.77
CA GLN A 460 -4.09 19.56 -15.29
C GLN A 460 -3.61 18.44 -16.23
N TRP A 461 -4.41 17.39 -16.46
CA TRP A 461 -4.08 16.36 -17.44
C TRP A 461 -4.04 16.99 -18.83
N GLY A 462 -2.86 17.00 -19.45
CA GLY A 462 -2.67 17.44 -20.84
C GLY A 462 -2.75 18.94 -21.05
N ARG A 463 -2.93 19.72 -19.99
CA ARG A 463 -3.08 21.19 -20.04
C ARG A 463 -1.97 21.96 -19.34
N GLY A 464 -1.22 21.34 -18.43
CA GLY A 464 -0.27 22.13 -17.64
C GLY A 464 0.42 21.39 -16.51
N SER A 465 0.20 21.88 -15.30
CA SER A 465 1.25 21.92 -14.29
C SER A 465 1.70 20.57 -13.72
N MET A 466 0.89 19.51 -13.83
CA MET A 466 1.33 18.16 -13.43
C MET A 466 2.51 17.68 -14.29
N GLN A 467 2.45 17.90 -15.61
CA GLN A 467 3.57 17.56 -16.50
C GLN A 467 4.75 18.51 -16.28
N HIS A 468 4.48 19.80 -16.01
CA HIS A 468 5.53 20.76 -15.70
C HIS A 468 6.30 20.39 -14.44
N ASP A 469 5.66 19.85 -13.40
CA ASP A 469 6.36 19.38 -12.20
C ASP A 469 7.38 18.28 -12.53
N ILE A 470 7.07 17.40 -13.49
CA ILE A 470 7.97 16.35 -13.98
C ILE A 470 9.11 16.96 -14.80
N THR A 471 8.82 17.91 -15.68
CA THR A 471 9.85 18.66 -16.42
C THR A 471 10.78 19.42 -15.48
N ASP A 472 10.24 20.10 -14.47
CA ASP A 472 11.00 20.87 -13.48
C ASP A 472 11.87 19.96 -12.61
N ALA A 473 11.46 18.70 -12.39
CA ALA A 473 12.31 17.70 -11.75
C ALA A 473 13.56 17.41 -12.58
N VAL A 474 13.40 17.23 -13.89
CA VAL A 474 14.53 16.98 -14.80
C VAL A 474 15.48 18.18 -14.78
N GLU A 475 14.95 19.39 -14.91
CA GLU A 475 15.73 20.63 -14.84
C GLU A 475 16.48 20.76 -13.51
N TYR A 476 15.82 20.44 -12.40
CA TYR A 476 16.45 20.39 -11.08
C TYR A 476 17.63 19.41 -11.04
N LEU A 477 17.45 18.17 -11.51
CA LEU A 477 18.52 17.16 -11.52
C LEU A 477 19.71 17.56 -12.42
N ILE A 478 19.45 18.23 -13.55
CA ILE A 478 20.51 18.76 -14.42
C ILE A 478 21.27 19.89 -13.69
N LYS A 479 20.54 20.81 -13.06
CA LYS A 479 21.12 21.94 -12.33
C LYS A 479 21.99 21.51 -11.16
N GLU A 480 21.59 20.47 -10.43
CA GLU A 480 22.39 19.87 -9.36
C GLU A 480 23.59 19.07 -9.90
N GLY A 481 23.74 18.97 -11.23
CA GLY A 481 24.82 18.24 -11.90
C GLY A 481 24.64 16.72 -11.85
N ILE A 482 23.49 16.22 -11.38
CA ILE A 482 23.20 14.80 -11.21
C ILE A 482 22.88 14.17 -12.56
N ALA A 483 21.98 14.78 -13.33
CA ALA A 483 21.52 14.25 -14.60
C ALA A 483 22.40 14.72 -15.77
N ASP A 484 22.70 13.80 -16.68
CA ASP A 484 23.20 14.14 -18.01
C ASP A 484 22.02 14.58 -18.90
N PRO A 485 22.02 15.83 -19.41
CA PRO A 485 20.91 16.38 -20.19
C PRO A 485 20.64 15.63 -21.50
N LYS A 486 21.57 14.79 -21.97
CA LYS A 486 21.39 13.97 -23.19
C LYS A 486 20.93 12.54 -22.91
N ARG A 487 20.83 12.14 -21.64
CA ARG A 487 20.54 10.74 -21.23
C ARG A 487 19.44 10.69 -20.18
N ILE A 488 18.29 11.30 -20.48
CA ILE A 488 17.10 11.26 -19.63
C ILE A 488 16.02 10.42 -20.33
N ALA A 489 15.43 9.48 -19.59
CA ALA A 489 14.28 8.71 -20.04
C ALA A 489 13.08 8.95 -19.11
N ILE A 490 11.87 8.68 -19.58
CA ILE A 490 10.64 8.74 -18.80
C ILE A 490 9.88 7.41 -18.89
N ALA A 491 9.37 6.92 -17.76
CA ALA A 491 8.66 5.65 -17.69
C ALA A 491 7.56 5.70 -16.64
N GLY A 492 6.48 4.96 -16.84
CA GLY A 492 5.43 4.88 -15.81
C GLY A 492 4.26 4.00 -16.22
N GLY A 493 3.41 3.68 -15.24
CA GLY A 493 2.22 2.85 -15.44
C GLY A 493 0.92 3.60 -15.19
N SER A 494 -0.16 3.25 -15.91
CA SER A 494 -1.47 3.92 -15.77
C SER A 494 -1.34 5.44 -16.02
N TYR A 495 -1.67 6.32 -15.06
CA TYR A 495 -1.36 7.75 -15.20
C TYR A 495 0.12 8.02 -15.51
N GLY A 496 1.06 7.27 -14.93
CA GLY A 496 2.48 7.42 -15.25
C GLY A 496 2.79 7.05 -16.70
N GLY A 497 2.02 6.14 -17.29
CA GLY A 497 2.08 5.83 -18.72
C GLY A 497 1.55 6.98 -19.57
N TYR A 498 0.42 7.58 -19.17
CA TYR A 498 -0.06 8.83 -19.76
C TYR A 498 0.97 9.96 -19.68
N ALA A 499 1.59 10.18 -18.50
CA ALA A 499 2.61 11.19 -18.30
C ALA A 499 3.88 10.91 -19.14
N THR A 500 4.19 9.63 -19.38
CA THR A 500 5.24 9.20 -20.32
C THR A 500 4.89 9.63 -21.73
N LEU A 501 3.70 9.28 -22.23
CA LEU A 501 3.23 9.68 -23.56
C LEU A 501 3.17 11.21 -23.71
N ALA A 502 2.65 11.91 -22.70
CA ALA A 502 2.56 13.36 -22.67
C ALA A 502 3.95 14.02 -22.66
N GLY A 503 4.91 13.48 -21.90
CA GLY A 503 6.30 13.96 -21.88
C GLY A 503 6.98 13.82 -23.24
N LEU A 504 6.81 12.67 -23.90
CA LEU A 504 7.34 12.44 -25.24
C LEU A 504 6.67 13.32 -26.31
N ALA A 505 5.38 13.63 -26.15
CA ALA A 505 4.63 14.45 -27.10
C ALA A 505 4.86 15.97 -26.94
N PHE A 506 4.87 16.46 -25.70
CA PHE A 506 4.90 17.90 -25.40
C PHE A 506 6.29 18.44 -25.05
N THR A 507 7.22 17.56 -24.68
CA THR A 507 8.62 17.92 -24.37
C THR A 507 9.60 16.97 -25.07
N PRO A 508 9.51 16.79 -26.41
CA PRO A 508 10.25 15.75 -27.13
C PRO A 508 11.78 15.92 -27.05
N ASP A 509 12.28 17.15 -26.89
CA ASP A 509 13.71 17.43 -26.80
C ASP A 509 14.32 17.08 -25.44
N LEU A 510 13.48 16.84 -24.42
CA LEU A 510 13.92 16.56 -23.05
C LEU A 510 14.32 15.09 -22.84
N TYR A 511 13.69 14.18 -23.58
CA TYR A 511 13.78 12.74 -23.32
C TYR A 511 14.44 12.01 -24.49
N ALA A 512 15.46 11.21 -24.19
CA ALA A 512 16.11 10.32 -25.15
C ALA A 512 15.23 9.12 -25.53
N CYS A 513 14.39 8.64 -24.60
CA CYS A 513 13.40 7.58 -24.83
C CYS A 513 12.33 7.57 -23.73
N GLY A 514 11.29 6.75 -23.89
CA GLY A 514 10.34 6.47 -22.82
C GLY A 514 9.63 5.12 -22.92
N PHE A 515 9.06 4.67 -21.80
CA PHE A 515 8.43 3.36 -21.63
C PHE A 515 7.03 3.51 -21.02
N ASP A 516 6.01 3.38 -21.86
CA ASP A 516 4.61 3.41 -21.45
C ASP A 516 4.13 2.02 -21.00
N ILE A 517 3.59 1.93 -19.78
CA ILE A 517 2.96 0.73 -19.24
C ILE A 517 1.46 1.00 -19.07
N VAL A 518 0.65 0.51 -20.00
CA VAL A 518 -0.83 0.62 -19.97
C VAL A 518 -1.36 2.05 -19.75
N GLY A 519 -0.67 3.05 -20.28
CA GLY A 519 -1.08 4.45 -20.19
C GLY A 519 -2.30 4.76 -21.06
N PRO A 520 -3.30 5.50 -20.56
CA PRO A 520 -4.38 5.97 -21.41
C PRO A 520 -3.84 7.00 -22.40
N SER A 521 -3.90 6.73 -23.70
CA SER A 521 -3.42 7.63 -24.75
C SER A 521 -4.45 8.67 -25.20
N ASN A 522 -5.72 8.50 -24.82
CA ASN A 522 -6.81 9.42 -25.12
C ASN A 522 -7.77 9.52 -23.93
N ILE A 523 -7.90 10.73 -23.38
CA ILE A 523 -8.71 11.03 -22.19
C ILE A 523 -10.20 10.85 -22.47
N ILE A 524 -10.67 11.19 -23.67
CA ILE A 524 -12.09 11.06 -24.06
C ILE A 524 -12.47 9.57 -24.08
N THR A 525 -11.66 8.72 -24.72
CA THR A 525 -11.94 7.28 -24.74
C THR A 525 -11.85 6.67 -23.34
N LEU A 526 -10.90 7.11 -22.51
CA LEU A 526 -10.79 6.67 -21.11
C LEU A 526 -12.08 6.96 -20.33
N LEU A 527 -12.60 8.20 -20.40
CA LEU A 527 -13.81 8.59 -19.69
C LEU A 527 -15.07 7.86 -20.19
N ASN A 528 -15.06 7.41 -21.45
CA ASN A 528 -16.14 6.63 -22.07
C ASN A 528 -16.03 5.12 -21.84
N SER A 529 -14.86 4.61 -21.42
CA SER A 529 -14.60 3.17 -21.28
C SER A 529 -14.45 2.70 -19.83
N ILE A 530 -14.84 3.52 -18.85
CA ILE A 530 -14.74 3.12 -17.44
C ILE A 530 -15.66 1.91 -17.16
N PRO A 531 -15.23 0.92 -16.34
CA PRO A 531 -16.07 -0.21 -16.00
C PRO A 531 -17.39 0.22 -15.33
N PRO A 532 -18.50 -0.53 -15.50
CA PRO A 532 -19.80 -0.15 -14.93
C PRO A 532 -19.77 0.13 -13.42
N TYR A 533 -19.00 -0.63 -12.64
CA TYR A 533 -18.85 -0.44 -11.19
C TYR A 533 -18.10 0.85 -10.80
N TRP A 534 -17.52 1.58 -11.75
CA TRP A 534 -16.95 2.93 -11.54
C TRP A 534 -17.95 4.05 -11.80
N LYS A 535 -19.10 3.75 -12.41
CA LYS A 535 -20.14 4.75 -12.70
C LYS A 535 -20.53 5.59 -11.48
N PRO A 536 -20.69 5.01 -10.27
CA PRO A 536 -20.99 5.80 -9.08
C PRO A 536 -19.91 6.82 -8.68
N ILE A 537 -18.66 6.64 -9.13
CA ILE A 537 -17.54 7.53 -8.80
C ILE A 537 -17.02 8.35 -10.00
N GLN A 538 -17.69 8.26 -11.15
CA GLN A 538 -17.27 8.88 -12.41
C GLN A 538 -17.20 10.40 -12.32
N LYS A 539 -18.03 11.04 -11.48
CA LYS A 539 -18.10 12.50 -11.41
C LYS A 539 -16.79 13.10 -10.91
N THR A 540 -16.18 12.51 -9.87
CA THR A 540 -14.87 12.96 -9.39
C THR A 540 -13.81 12.83 -10.47
N PHE A 541 -13.83 11.75 -11.27
CA PHE A 541 -12.95 11.61 -12.43
C PHE A 541 -13.13 12.75 -13.43
N ALA A 542 -14.38 13.05 -13.83
CA ALA A 542 -14.66 14.14 -14.75
C ALA A 542 -14.20 15.51 -14.22
N ILE A 543 -14.44 15.80 -12.93
CA ILE A 543 -14.04 17.08 -12.31
C ILE A 543 -12.52 17.21 -12.25
N ARG A 544 -11.83 16.15 -11.82
CA ARG A 544 -10.40 16.18 -11.53
C ARG A 544 -9.55 16.01 -12.78
N VAL A 545 -10.00 15.26 -13.79
CA VAL A 545 -9.32 15.17 -15.10
C VAL A 545 -9.63 16.41 -15.95
N GLY A 546 -10.87 16.88 -15.92
CA GLY A 546 -11.39 17.96 -16.75
C GLY A 546 -12.22 17.44 -17.92
N ASP A 547 -13.21 18.25 -18.32
CA ASP A 547 -14.07 18.07 -19.49
C ASP A 547 -13.50 18.73 -20.76
#